data_AF-A0A8J5M0P3-F1
#
_entry.id   AF-A0A8J5M0P3-F1
#
_cell.length_a   1.000
_cell.length_b   1.000
_cell.length_c   1.000
_cell.angle_alpha   90.00
_cell.angle_beta   90.00
_cell.angle_gamma   90.00
#
_symmetry.space_group_name_H-M   'P 1'
#
loop_
_entity.id
_entity.type
_entity.pdbx_description
1 polymer ?
#
loop_
_entity_poly.entity_id
_entity_poly.type
_entity_poly.pdbx_seq_one_letter_code
_entity_poly.pdbx_strand_id
1 'polypeptide(L)'
;MEIAQLQQQAADENRLVRARMHGVVVPLFLHVSDFRDTLELPAYSLRTQFRKPRDLGTPDPAQDIEDADNADTADATSALLEKLQRG
;
A
#
# COMPACT_ATOMS: atom_id res chain seq x y z
N MET A 1 27.46 33.21 -20.47
CA MET A 1 26.77 32.57 -19.33
C MET A 1 25.58 31.69 -19.75
N GLU A 2 25.03 31.87 -20.95
CA GLU A 2 23.86 31.12 -21.46
C GLU A 2 24.09 29.60 -21.64
N ILE A 3 25.30 29.20 -22.04
CA ILE A 3 25.63 27.77 -22.30
C ILE A 3 25.64 26.93 -21.02
N ALA A 4 26.07 27.51 -19.89
CA ALA A 4 26.08 26.82 -18.61
C ALA A 4 24.66 26.60 -18.07
N GLN A 5 23.73 27.54 -18.30
CA GLN A 5 22.32 27.40 -17.91
C GLN A 5 21.60 26.34 -18.73
N LEU A 6 21.83 26.29 -20.04
CA LEU A 6 21.28 25.24 -20.92
C LEU A 6 21.78 23.84 -20.54
N GLN A 7 23.07 23.71 -20.21
CA GLN A 7 23.64 22.44 -19.74
C GLN A 7 23.08 22.01 -18.38
N GLN A 8 22.79 22.97 -17.49
CA GLN A 8 22.24 22.67 -16.17
C GLN A 8 20.76 22.30 -16.23
N GLN A 9 19.96 22.92 -17.11
CA GLN A 9 18.60 22.47 -17.43
C GLN A 9 18.59 21.07 -18.05
N ALA A 10 19.47 20.80 -19.02
CA ALA A 10 19.59 19.47 -19.63
C ALA A 10 20.04 18.39 -18.62
N ALA A 11 20.81 18.76 -17.60
CA ALA A 11 21.19 17.85 -16.52
C ALA A 11 20.02 17.55 -15.55
N ASP A 12 19.15 18.54 -15.29
CA ASP A 12 17.95 18.38 -14.46
C ASP A 12 16.87 17.51 -15.14
N GLU A 13 16.88 17.48 -16.48
CA GLU A 13 15.91 16.78 -17.32
C GLU A 13 16.28 15.33 -17.66
N ASN A 14 17.49 14.86 -17.32
CA ASN A 14 17.86 13.45 -17.49
C ASN A 14 17.49 12.62 -16.24
N ARG A 15 16.64 11.60 -16.41
CA ARG A 15 16.19 10.70 -15.34
C ARG A 15 16.69 9.28 -15.56
N LEU A 16 17.16 8.67 -14.49
CA LEU A 16 17.49 7.25 -14.45
C LEU A 16 16.21 6.41 -14.36
N VAL A 17 15.98 5.58 -15.37
CA VAL A 17 14.86 4.64 -15.44
C VAL A 17 15.40 3.21 -15.47
N ARG A 18 14.71 2.28 -14.80
CA ARG A 18 15.05 0.86 -14.83
C ARG A 18 14.09 0.15 -15.77
N ALA A 19 14.57 -0.30 -16.92
CA ALA A 19 13.78 -1.04 -17.89
C ALA A 19 14.06 -2.54 -17.77
N ARG A 20 13.03 -3.38 -17.91
CA ARG A 20 13.22 -4.83 -17.98
C ARG A 20 13.33 -5.24 -19.46
N MET A 21 14.50 -5.69 -19.87
CA MET A 21 14.79 -6.17 -21.23
C MET A 21 15.21 -7.63 -21.16
N HIS A 22 14.49 -8.50 -21.87
CA HIS A 22 14.76 -9.95 -21.88
C HIS A 22 14.90 -10.57 -20.48
N GLY A 23 14.09 -10.11 -19.53
CA GLY A 23 14.11 -10.59 -18.14
C GLY A 23 15.15 -9.92 -17.23
N VAL A 24 16.12 -9.19 -17.79
CA VAL A 24 17.17 -8.47 -17.05
C VAL A 24 16.76 -7.01 -16.84
N VAL A 25 17.05 -6.45 -15.67
CA VAL A 25 16.81 -5.04 -15.37
C VAL A 25 18.03 -4.22 -15.78
N VAL A 26 17.86 -3.29 -16.72
CA VAL A 26 18.90 -2.43 -17.26
C VAL A 26 18.62 -0.97 -16.85
N PRO A 27 19.58 -0.27 -16.24
CA PRO A 27 19.47 1.15 -15.99
C PRO A 27 19.70 1.95 -17.28
N LEU A 28 18.81 2.90 -17.55
CA LEU A 28 18.86 3.79 -18.72
C LEU A 28 18.73 5.25 -18.24
N PHE A 29 19.53 6.14 -18.81
CA PHE A 29 19.35 7.58 -18.64
C PHE A 29 18.50 8.09 -19.80
N LEU A 30 17.35 8.66 -19.49
CA LEU A 30 16.39 9.16 -20.47
C LEU A 30 16.07 10.63 -20.20
N HIS A 31 15.95 11.40 -21.26
CA HIS A 31 15.50 12.78 -21.18
C HIS A 31 13.98 12.83 -20.94
N VAL A 32 13.54 13.67 -20.01
CA VAL A 32 12.14 13.72 -19.59
C VAL A 32 11.23 14.25 -20.71
N SER A 33 11.71 15.15 -21.58
CA SER A 33 10.93 15.63 -22.73
C SER A 33 10.57 14.48 -23.66
N ASP A 34 11.56 13.68 -24.06
CA ASP A 34 11.39 12.59 -25.02
C ASP A 34 10.44 11.53 -24.45
N PHE A 35 10.50 11.31 -23.13
CA PHE A 35 9.59 10.40 -22.44
C PHE A 35 8.14 10.93 -22.43
N ARG A 36 7.95 12.24 -22.22
CA ARG A 36 6.62 12.86 -22.28
C ARG A 36 6.05 12.80 -23.69
N ASP A 37 6.86 13.10 -24.71
CA ASP A 37 6.44 13.09 -26.10
C ASP A 37 6.09 11.66 -26.57
N THR A 38 6.94 10.68 -26.24
CA THR A 38 6.71 9.26 -26.62
C THR A 38 5.48 8.66 -25.95
N LEU A 39 5.23 9.04 -24.69
CA LEU A 39 4.08 8.56 -23.94
C LEU A 39 2.83 9.44 -24.11
N GLU A 40 2.91 10.47 -24.97
CA GLU A 40 1.86 11.46 -25.18
C GLU A 40 1.31 12.02 -23.86
N LEU A 41 2.21 12.21 -22.88
CA LEU A 41 1.82 12.65 -21.55
C LEU A 41 1.33 14.09 -21.62
N PRO A 42 0.23 14.42 -20.94
CA PRO A 42 -0.21 15.79 -20.86
C PRO A 42 0.86 16.67 -20.23
N ALA A 43 0.89 17.95 -20.64
CA ALA A 43 1.80 18.94 -20.06
C ALA A 43 1.52 19.20 -18.56
N TYR A 44 0.36 18.78 -18.04
CA TYR A 44 0.01 18.86 -16.63
C TYR A 44 0.52 17.63 -15.85
N SER A 45 0.80 17.82 -14.56
CA SER A 45 1.25 16.74 -13.69
C SER A 45 0.15 15.68 -13.50
N LEU A 46 0.46 14.42 -13.85
CA LEU A 46 -0.39 13.26 -13.54
C LEU A 46 -0.34 12.85 -12.07
N ARG A 47 0.57 13.41 -11.27
CA ARG A 47 0.57 13.14 -9.83
C ARG A 47 -0.69 13.73 -9.22
N THR A 48 -1.54 12.86 -8.70
CA THR A 48 -2.62 13.26 -7.80
C THR A 48 -2.03 14.11 -6.69
N GLN A 49 -2.61 15.27 -6.43
CA GLN A 49 -2.20 16.11 -5.30
C GLN A 49 -2.21 15.25 -4.03
N PHE A 50 -1.15 15.35 -3.23
CA PHE A 50 -1.09 14.63 -1.97
C PHE A 50 -2.30 15.03 -1.11
N ARG A 51 -3.20 14.08 -0.88
CA ARG A 51 -4.36 14.30 -0.02
C ARG A 51 -3.95 13.91 1.38
N LYS A 52 -3.96 14.86 2.33
CA LYS A 52 -3.79 14.55 3.75
C LYS A 52 -4.79 13.44 4.13
N PRO A 53 -4.38 12.44 4.96
CA PRO A 53 -5.31 11.47 5.50
C PRO A 53 -6.54 12.18 6.05
N ARG A 54 -7.72 11.73 5.63
CA ARG A 54 -8.98 12.28 6.11
C ARG A 54 -9.17 11.72 7.51
N ASP A 55 -9.30 12.59 8.50
CA ASP A 55 -9.69 12.18 9.84
C ASP A 55 -11.16 11.76 9.78
N LEU A 56 -11.39 10.46 9.64
CA LEU A 56 -12.72 9.88 9.55
C LEU A 56 -13.32 9.63 10.93
N GLY A 57 -12.65 10.05 12.01
CA GLY A 57 -13.08 9.77 13.38
C GLY A 57 -13.37 8.29 13.52
N THR A 58 -12.35 7.45 13.36
CA THR A 58 -12.50 6.00 13.55
C THR A 58 -13.13 5.80 14.93
N PRO A 59 -14.39 5.33 15.01
CA PRO A 59 -14.99 5.07 16.30
C PRO A 59 -14.13 4.03 17.02
N ASP A 60 -14.11 4.10 18.34
CA ASP A 60 -13.45 3.09 19.17
C ASP A 60 -13.93 1.70 18.71
N PRO A 61 -13.03 0.71 18.53
CA PRO A 61 -13.43 -0.64 18.21
C PRO A 61 -14.56 -1.11 19.14
N ALA A 62 -15.48 -1.90 18.60
CA ALA A 62 -16.56 -2.47 19.38
C ALA A 62 -15.97 -3.18 20.61
N GLN A 63 -16.57 -2.93 21.78
CA GLN A 63 -16.22 -3.64 23.01
C GLN A 63 -16.37 -5.15 22.77
N ASP A 64 -15.43 -5.92 23.30
CA ASP A 64 -15.48 -7.37 23.26
C ASP A 64 -16.75 -7.83 24.00
N ILE A 65 -17.66 -8.48 23.28
CA ILE A 65 -18.89 -9.01 23.86
C ILE A 65 -18.56 -10.42 24.33
N GLU A 66 -18.63 -10.64 25.65
CA GLU A 66 -18.45 -11.96 26.23
C GLU A 66 -19.46 -12.94 25.62
N ASP A 67 -18.97 -14.06 25.07
CA ASP A 67 -19.80 -15.15 24.54
C ASP A 67 -20.50 -15.88 25.69
N ALA A 68 -21.63 -15.32 26.12
CA ALA A 68 -22.41 -15.79 27.27
C ALA A 68 -23.06 -17.16 27.05
N ASP A 69 -23.14 -17.64 25.80
CA ASP A 69 -23.83 -18.89 25.46
C ASP A 69 -22.95 -20.13 25.73
N ASN A 70 -21.65 -19.95 25.99
CA ASN A 70 -20.74 -21.06 26.29
C ASN A 70 -20.76 -21.51 27.76
N ALA A 71 -21.40 -20.76 28.67
CA ALA A 71 -21.39 -21.04 30.12
C ALA A 71 -22.17 -22.31 30.53
N ASP A 72 -23.17 -22.73 29.75
CA ASP A 72 -24.02 -23.88 30.09
C ASP A 72 -23.39 -25.25 29.75
N THR A 73 -22.28 -25.28 29.00
CA THR A 73 -21.64 -26.56 28.60
C THR A 73 -20.68 -27.13 29.65
N ALA A 74 -20.21 -26.31 30.59
CA ALA A 74 -19.29 -26.75 31.66
C ALA A 74 -19.99 -27.58 32.75
N ASP A 75 -21.28 -27.32 33.01
CA ASP A 75 -22.06 -28.05 34.02
C ASP A 75 -22.60 -29.37 33.45
N ALA A 76 -23.01 -29.37 32.17
CA ALA A 76 -23.52 -30.56 31.49
C ALA A 76 -22.45 -31.65 31.27
N THR A 77 -21.20 -31.28 31.03
CA THR A 77 -20.08 -32.23 30.85
C THR A 77 -19.67 -32.90 32.16
N SER A 78 -19.72 -32.15 33.27
CA SER A 78 -19.45 -32.66 34.61
C SER A 78 -20.53 -33.64 35.08
N ALA A 79 -21.81 -33.34 34.82
CA ALA A 79 -22.93 -34.24 35.14
C ALA A 79 -22.96 -35.54 34.32
N LEU A 80 -22.49 -35.50 33.06
CA LEU A 80 -22.34 -36.70 32.22
C LEU A 80 -21.20 -37.60 32.69
N LEU A 81 -20.09 -37.01 33.13
CA LEU A 81 -18.94 -37.73 33.69
C LEU A 81 -19.27 -38.43 35.01
N GLU A 82 -20.04 -37.80 35.90
CA GLU A 82 -20.45 -38.41 37.18
C GLU A 82 -21.41 -39.60 36.94
N LYS A 83 -22.33 -39.49 35.97
CA LYS A 83 -23.27 -40.58 35.63
C LYS A 83 -22.59 -41.81 35.04
N LEU A 84 -21.48 -41.64 34.33
CA LEU A 84 -20.66 -42.74 33.79
C LEU A 84 -19.85 -43.47 34.88
N GLN A 85 -19.52 -42.81 35.99
CA GLN A 85 -18.76 -43.38 37.10
C GLN A 85 -19.62 -44.11 38.15
N ARG A 86 -20.95 -43.94 38.09
CA ARG A 86 -21.92 -44.58 38.99
C ARG A 86 -22.72 -45.73 38.36
N GLY A 87 -22.35 -46.17 37.16
CA GLY A 87 -22.88 -47.35 36.48
C GLY A 87 -22.08 -48.60 36.79
#